data_AF-A0A6L2LH69-F1
#
_entry.id   AF-A0A6L2LH69-F1
#
_cell.length_a   1.000
_cell.length_b   1.000
_cell.length_c   1.000
_cell.angle_alpha   90.00
_cell.angle_beta   90.00
_cell.angle_gamma   90.00
#
_symmetry.space_group_name_H-M   'P 1'
#
loop_
_entity.id
_entity.type
_entity.pdbx_description
1 polymer ?
#
loop_
_entity_poly.entity_id
_entity_poly.type
_entity_poly.pdbx_seq_one_letter_code
_entity_poly.pdbx_strand_id
1 'polypeptide(L)'
;MFAELEEAVGARNWLDMVVLYCRKFTSKHREFAIRMNRLVGEMDEVCQDKIAFVRELESVAGVTVTAKTAVFFKEMMDKEGSREWQLRDLGKEAKERAHETELFVHKPMCDSSS
;
A
#
# COMPACT_ATOMS: atom_id res chain seq x y z
N MET A 1 -23.60 -3.61 -15.37
CA MET A 1 -23.08 -4.20 -14.11
C MET A 1 -24.01 -4.03 -12.92
N PHE A 2 -24.29 -2.82 -12.39
CA PHE A 2 -25.19 -2.68 -11.22
C PHE A 2 -26.68 -2.90 -11.55
N ALA A 3 -27.17 -2.39 -12.68
CA ALA A 3 -28.57 -2.58 -13.12
C ALA A 3 -28.92 -4.05 -13.41
N GLU A 4 -28.01 -4.81 -14.02
CA GLU A 4 -28.19 -6.25 -14.31
C GLU A 4 -28.22 -7.10 -13.03
N LEU A 5 -27.51 -6.68 -11.98
CA LEU A 5 -27.48 -7.37 -10.69
C LEU A 5 -28.76 -7.08 -9.87
N GLU A 6 -29.30 -5.86 -9.99
CA GLU A 6 -30.55 -5.43 -9.35
C GLU A 6 -31.76 -6.22 -9.89
N GLU A 7 -31.81 -6.43 -11.21
CA GLU A 7 -32.87 -7.18 -11.89
C GLU A 7 -32.84 -8.68 -11.53
N ALA A 8 -31.66 -9.27 -11.35
CA ALA A 8 -31.49 -10.70 -11.08
C ALA A 8 -31.78 -11.12 -9.62
N VAL A 9 -31.61 -10.22 -8.65
CA VAL A 9 -31.63 -10.58 -7.21
C VAL A 9 -32.87 -10.00 -6.49
N GLY A 10 -33.61 -9.10 -7.14
CA GLY A 10 -34.78 -8.42 -6.58
C GLY A 10 -34.39 -7.27 -5.63
N ALA A 11 -35.20 -6.22 -5.63
CA ALA A 11 -34.87 -4.90 -5.06
C ALA A 11 -34.51 -4.86 -3.55
N ARG A 12 -34.88 -5.87 -2.75
CA ARG A 12 -34.49 -5.94 -1.32
C ARG A 12 -33.15 -6.65 -1.08
N ASN A 13 -32.89 -7.71 -1.85
CA ASN A 13 -31.70 -8.53 -1.65
C ASN A 13 -30.47 -7.91 -2.35
N TRP A 14 -30.66 -7.08 -3.39
CA TRP A 14 -29.53 -6.45 -4.07
C TRP A 14 -28.78 -5.46 -3.19
N LEU A 15 -29.48 -4.65 -2.39
CA LEU A 15 -28.87 -3.62 -1.54
C LEU A 15 -27.99 -4.26 -0.47
N ASP A 16 -28.50 -5.32 0.17
CA ASP A 16 -27.76 -6.11 1.16
C ASP A 16 -26.53 -6.78 0.54
N MET A 17 -26.64 -7.29 -0.69
CA MET A 17 -25.53 -7.90 -1.42
C MET A 17 -24.45 -6.87 -1.78
N VAL A 18 -24.83 -5.65 -2.18
CA VAL A 18 -23.89 -4.56 -2.46
C VAL A 18 -23.18 -4.09 -1.19
N VAL A 19 -23.92 -3.93 -0.08
CA VAL A 19 -23.32 -3.59 1.21
C VAL A 19 -22.32 -4.66 1.66
N LEU A 20 -22.67 -5.94 1.55
CA LEU A 20 -21.76 -7.06 1.86
C LEU A 20 -20.53 -7.07 0.95
N TYR A 21 -20.70 -6.84 -0.35
CA TYR A 21 -19.60 -6.74 -1.30
C TYR A 21 -18.65 -5.61 -0.94
N CYS A 22 -19.18 -4.40 -0.72
CA CYS A 22 -18.38 -3.23 -0.36
C CYS A 22 -17.63 -3.44 0.96
N ARG A 23 -18.27 -4.01 2.00
CA ARG A 23 -17.58 -4.35 3.26
C ARG A 23 -16.43 -5.33 3.05
N LYS A 24 -16.65 -6.38 2.27
CA LYS A 24 -15.60 -7.37 1.95
C LYS A 24 -14.47 -6.76 1.14
N PHE A 25 -14.80 -5.87 0.21
CA PHE A 25 -13.83 -5.13 -0.59
C PHE A 25 -12.98 -4.20 0.28
N THR A 26 -13.60 -3.37 1.12
CA THR A 26 -12.91 -2.51 2.09
C THR A 26 -11.97 -3.31 3.01
N SER A 27 -12.45 -4.42 3.57
CA SER A 27 -11.62 -5.28 4.44
C SER A 27 -10.36 -5.78 3.72
N LYS A 28 -10.49 -6.23 2.47
CA LYS A 28 -9.32 -6.66 1.67
C LYS A 28 -8.35 -5.52 1.37
N HIS A 29 -8.85 -4.33 1.03
CA HIS A 29 -8.00 -3.17 0.77
C HIS A 29 -7.26 -2.71 2.03
N ARG A 30 -7.92 -2.75 3.18
CA ARG A 30 -7.30 -2.46 4.47
C ARG A 30 -6.20 -3.47 4.81
N GLU A 31 -6.46 -4.76 4.65
CA GLU A 31 -5.45 -5.81 4.84
C GLU A 31 -4.24 -5.62 3.91
N PHE A 32 -4.49 -5.32 2.64
CA PHE A 32 -3.44 -5.01 1.68
C PHE A 32 -2.60 -3.83 2.15
N ALA A 33 -3.22 -2.72 2.55
CA ALA A 33 -2.52 -1.54 3.05
C ALA A 33 -1.69 -1.84 4.31
N ILE A 34 -2.18 -2.68 5.22
CA ILE A 34 -1.42 -3.12 6.41
C ILE A 34 -0.16 -3.89 6.00
N ARG A 35 -0.30 -4.86 5.08
CA ARG A 35 0.84 -5.66 4.58
C ARG A 35 1.87 -4.77 3.88
N MET A 36 1.41 -3.81 3.08
CA MET A 36 2.29 -2.86 2.40
C MET A 36 3.07 -1.98 3.38
N ASN A 37 2.40 -1.42 4.41
CA ASN A 37 3.11 -0.62 5.41
C ASN A 37 4.15 -1.45 6.18
N ARG A 38 3.82 -2.71 6.49
CA ARG A 38 4.77 -3.63 7.14
C ARG A 38 5.98 -3.89 6.25
N LEU A 39 5.77 -4.21 4.98
CA LEU A 39 6.85 -4.43 4.02
C LEU A 39 7.75 -3.19 3.89
N VAL A 40 7.15 -2.00 3.85
CA VAL A 40 7.89 -0.74 3.83
C VAL A 40 8.75 -0.57 5.09
N GLY A 41 8.22 -0.89 6.28
CA GLY A 41 9.00 -0.86 7.52
C GLY A 41 10.18 -1.84 7.51
N GLU A 42 9.94 -3.09 7.09
CA GLU A 42 10.99 -4.11 6.95
C GLU A 42 12.07 -3.69 5.92
N MET A 43 11.67 -3.02 4.83
CA MET A 43 12.61 -2.50 3.84
C MET A 43 13.44 -1.31 4.37
N ASP A 44 12.83 -0.43 5.16
CA ASP A 44 13.53 0.70 5.77
C ASP A 44 14.61 0.21 6.75
N GLU A 45 14.31 -0.81 7.58
CA GLU A 45 15.30 -1.43 8.46
C GLU A 45 16.51 -1.99 7.68
N VAL A 46 16.27 -2.75 6.61
CA VAL A 46 17.34 -3.27 5.74
C VAL A 46 18.12 -2.14 5.07
N CYS A 47 17.44 -1.05 4.69
CA CYS A 47 18.08 0.12 4.10
C CYS A 47 19.03 0.79 5.10
N GLN A 48 18.61 0.98 6.36
CA GLN A 48 19.45 1.53 7.42
C GLN A 48 20.68 0.67 7.69
N ASP A 49 20.53 -0.66 7.73
CA ASP A 49 21.65 -1.59 7.91
C ASP A 49 22.67 -1.47 6.78
N LYS A 50 22.21 -1.36 5.52
CA LYS A 50 23.08 -1.11 4.37
C LYS A 50 23.81 0.23 4.46
N ILE A 51 23.14 1.31 4.90
CA ILE A 51 23.79 2.61 5.12
C ILE A 51 24.90 2.49 6.16
N ALA A 52 24.62 1.83 7.28
CA ALA A 52 25.60 1.63 8.35
C ALA A 52 26.82 0.85 7.82
N PHE A 53 26.58 -0.23 7.08
CA PHE A 53 27.65 -1.03 6.46
C PHE A 53 28.47 -0.24 5.45
N VAL A 54 27.83 0.57 4.58
CA VAL A 54 28.54 1.43 3.62
C VAL A 54 29.42 2.45 4.34
N ARG A 55 28.91 3.07 5.41
CA ARG A 55 29.70 4.02 6.22
C ARG A 55 30.90 3.33 6.89
N GLU A 56 30.72 2.11 7.38
CA GLU A 56 31.81 1.31 7.94
C GLU A 56 32.86 1.00 6.87
N LEU A 57 32.45 0.58 5.67
CA LEU A 57 33.36 0.35 4.55
C LEU A 57 34.11 1.63 4.16
N GLU A 58 33.43 2.78 4.06
CA GLU A 58 34.07 4.07 3.75
C GLU A 58 35.11 4.49 4.80
N SER A 59 34.94 4.05 6.06
CA SER A 59 35.90 4.32 7.14
C SER A 59 37.19 3.49 7.06
N VAL A 60 37.20 2.38 6.31
CA VAL A 60 38.39 1.53 6.14
C VAL A 60 39.30 2.12 5.05
N ALA A 61 40.40 2.74 5.48
CA ALA A 61 41.36 3.37 4.58
C ALA A 61 42.14 2.34 3.72
N GLY A 62 42.33 2.67 2.43
CA GLY A 62 43.41 2.09 1.60
C GLY A 62 43.08 0.85 0.75
N VAL A 63 41.84 0.36 0.75
CA VAL A 63 41.47 -0.83 -0.04
C VAL A 63 40.56 -0.43 -1.20
N THR A 64 41.07 -0.49 -2.43
CA THR A 64 40.31 -0.15 -3.66
C THR A 64 39.05 -1.00 -3.83
N VAL A 65 39.05 -2.23 -3.31
CA VAL A 65 37.86 -3.10 -3.29
C VAL A 65 36.76 -2.50 -2.42
N THR A 66 37.10 -2.04 -1.21
CA THR A 66 36.17 -1.41 -0.27
C THR A 66 35.50 -0.17 -0.85
N ALA A 67 36.25 0.68 -1.55
CA ALA A 67 35.69 1.86 -2.22
C ALA A 67 34.72 1.50 -3.36
N LYS A 68 35.05 0.50 -4.19
CA LYS A 68 34.14 0.02 -5.25
C LYS A 68 32.88 -0.62 -4.68
N THR A 69 33.02 -1.37 -3.58
CA THR A 69 31.90 -1.99 -2.88
C THR A 69 30.96 -0.95 -2.28
N ALA A 70 31.48 0.11 -1.65
CA ALA A 70 30.67 1.22 -1.15
C ALA A 70 29.87 1.93 -2.27
N VAL A 71 30.51 2.23 -3.40
CA VAL A 71 29.83 2.83 -4.56
C VAL A 71 28.72 1.92 -5.11
N PHE A 72 29.01 0.62 -5.27
CA PHE A 72 28.03 -0.35 -5.74
C PHE A 72 26.80 -0.44 -4.82
N PHE A 73 27.01 -0.47 -3.50
CA PHE A 73 25.91 -0.48 -2.53
C PHE A 73 25.09 0.80 -2.58
N LYS A 74 25.74 1.96 -2.71
CA LYS A 74 25.06 3.25 -2.85
C LYS A 74 24.14 3.28 -4.08
N GLU A 75 24.63 2.82 -5.24
CA GLU A 75 23.81 2.74 -6.45
C GLU A 75 22.63 1.77 -6.32
N MET A 76 22.80 0.65 -5.60
CA MET A 76 21.69 -0.26 -5.29
C MET A 76 20.66 0.40 -4.40
N MET A 77 21.10 1.12 -3.37
CA MET A 77 20.24 1.82 -2.43
C MET A 77 19.39 2.90 -3.10
N ASP A 78 19.97 3.68 -4.00
CA ASP A 78 19.23 4.71 -4.75
C ASP A 78 18.09 4.09 -5.59
N LYS A 79 18.34 2.91 -6.18
CA LYS A 79 17.30 2.14 -6.91
C LYS A 79 16.24 1.56 -5.96
N GLU A 80 16.63 1.04 -4.81
CA GLU A 80 15.70 0.50 -3.82
C GLU A 80 14.79 1.58 -3.22
N GLY A 81 15.32 2.78 -2.94
CA GLY A 81 14.52 3.92 -2.45
C GLY A 81 13.40 4.32 -3.42
N SER A 82 13.65 4.25 -4.73
CA SER A 82 12.60 4.50 -5.74
C SER A 82 11.46 3.48 -5.67
N ARG A 83 11.75 2.22 -5.33
CA ARG A 83 10.74 1.16 -5.19
C ARG A 83 9.97 1.30 -3.88
N GLU A 84 10.63 1.72 -2.80
CA GLU A 84 9.97 2.02 -1.53
C GLU A 84 8.91 3.11 -1.68
N TRP A 85 9.23 4.18 -2.41
CA TRP A 85 8.24 5.24 -2.74
C TRP A 85 7.02 4.69 -3.47
N GLN A 86 7.21 3.83 -4.47
CA GLN A 86 6.10 3.19 -5.19
C GLN A 86 5.23 2.33 -4.27
N LEU A 87 5.83 1.61 -3.33
CA LEU A 87 5.10 0.80 -2.35
C LEU A 87 4.29 1.67 -1.38
N ARG A 88 4.85 2.81 -0.95
CA ARG A 88 4.15 3.79 -0.10
C ARG A 88 2.95 4.41 -0.83
N ASP A 89 3.10 4.78 -2.10
CA ASP A 89 2.02 5.33 -2.92
C ASP A 89 0.90 4.31 -3.11
N LEU A 90 1.23 3.07 -3.47
CA LEU A 90 0.25 1.98 -3.57
C LEU A 90 -0.50 1.73 -2.25
N GLY A 91 0.21 1.78 -1.12
CA GLY A 91 -0.40 1.66 0.21
C GLY A 91 -1.35 2.82 0.53
N LYS A 92 -1.01 4.04 0.11
CA LYS A 92 -1.84 5.24 0.27
C LYS A 92 -3.10 5.16 -0.59
N GLU A 93 -2.98 4.84 -1.88
CA GLU A 93 -4.12 4.65 -2.78
C GLU A 93 -5.09 3.57 -2.29
N ALA A 94 -4.55 2.47 -1.75
CA ALA A 94 -5.38 1.40 -1.21
C ALA A 94 -6.18 1.85 0.03
N LYS A 95 -5.60 2.71 0.87
CA LYS A 95 -6.30 3.33 2.02
C LYS A 95 -7.37 4.30 1.55
N GLU A 96 -7.07 5.15 0.58
CA GLU A 96 -8.02 6.12 0.02
C GLU A 96 -9.22 5.40 -0.59
N ARG A 97 -8.99 4.37 -1.43
CA ARG A 97 -10.08 3.55 -2.01
C ARG A 97 -10.91 2.82 -0.95
N ALA A 98 -10.29 2.32 0.12
CA ALA A 98 -11.00 1.71 1.23
C ALA A 98 -11.91 2.74 1.93
N HIS A 99 -11.40 3.95 2.15
CA HIS A 99 -12.13 5.03 2.80
C HIS A 99 -13.30 5.56 1.96
N GLU A 100 -13.10 5.75 0.65
CA GLU A 100 -14.18 6.14 -0.28
C GLU A 100 -15.31 5.09 -0.28
N THR A 101 -14.95 3.81 -0.27
CA THR A 101 -15.93 2.70 -0.22
C THR A 101 -16.67 2.68 1.13
N GLU A 102 -16.00 2.96 2.24
CA GLU A 102 -16.65 3.10 3.56
C GLU A 102 -17.64 4.27 3.58
N LEU A 103 -17.27 5.43 3.02
CA LEU A 103 -18.17 6.57 2.91
C LEU A 103 -19.40 6.25 2.06
N PHE A 104 -19.24 5.50 0.97
CA PHE A 104 -20.34 5.04 0.13
C PHE A 104 -21.31 4.11 0.89
N VAL A 105 -20.77 3.21 1.73
CA VAL A 105 -21.58 2.29 2.55
C VAL A 105 -22.25 2.98 3.73
N HIS A 106 -21.63 4.02 4.30
CA HIS A 106 -22.13 4.71 5.49
C HIS A 106 -22.93 5.99 5.22
N LYS A 107 -22.98 6.51 3.99
CA LYS A 107 -23.87 7.62 3.65
C LYS A 107 -25.32 7.13 3.77
N PRO A 108 -26.10 7.59 4.76
CA PRO A 108 -27.53 7.30 4.75
C PRO A 108 -28.12 7.92 3.49
N MET A 109 -29.01 7.20 2.82
CA MET A 109 -29.97 7.78 1.89
C MET A 109 -30.88 8.74 2.68
N CYS A 110 -30.39 9.93 3.03
CA CYS A 110 -31.17 10.97 3.69
C CYS A 110 -31.91 11.87 2.70
N ASP A 111 -31.85 11.60 1.39
CA ASP A 111 -32.49 12.46 0.37
C ASP A 111 -33.72 11.82 -0.31
N SER A 112 -34.32 10.78 0.28
CA SER A 112 -35.56 10.16 -0.23
C SER A 112 -36.74 10.31 0.75
N SER A 113 -36.92 11.52 1.29
CA SER A 113 -38.16 11.95 1.96
C SER A 113 -38.32 13.47 1.91
N SER A 114 -38.80 14.00 0.78
CA SER A 114 -39.58 15.25 0.69
C SER A 114 -40.39 15.25 -0.60
#